data_AF-A0A1R4FMU7-F1
#
_entry.id   AF-A0A1R4FMU7-F1
#
_cell.length_a   1.000
_cell.length_b   1.000
_cell.length_c   1.000
_cell.angle_alpha   90.00
_cell.angle_beta   90.00
_cell.angle_gamma   90.00
#
_symmetry.space_group_name_H-M   'P 1'
#
loop_
_entity.id
_entity.type
_entity.pdbx_description
1 polymer ?
#
loop_
_entity_poly.entity_id
_entity_poly.type
_entity_poly.pdbx_seq_one_letter_code
_entity_poly.pdbx_strand_id
1 'polypeptide(L)'
;MTLWHTVLLASIIVLALKLAGYSVPAAWFAGERRSRVLELTTISLLAALAAVQTLGQGELIVVDARVPAMAVAMLMFWAKVPFIVVIIAAALTAAALRALGLAG
;
A
#
# COMPACT_ATOMS: atom_id res chain seq x y z
N MET A 1 23.23 -17.56 -4.54
CA MET A 1 22.43 -16.65 -5.39
C MET A 1 22.74 -15.22 -4.97
N THR A 2 23.37 -14.40 -5.80
CA THR A 2 23.62 -12.99 -5.42
C THR A 2 22.33 -12.18 -5.58
N LEU A 3 22.23 -11.05 -4.87
CA LEU A 3 21.08 -10.14 -4.91
C LEU A 3 20.68 -9.80 -6.36
N TRP A 4 21.69 -9.58 -7.22
CA TRP A 4 21.53 -9.32 -8.66
C TRP A 4 20.87 -10.47 -9.44
N HIS A 5 21.20 -11.72 -9.14
CA HIS A 5 20.55 -12.87 -9.79
C HIS A 5 19.05 -12.91 -9.45
N THR A 6 18.69 -12.60 -8.20
CA THR A 6 17.28 -12.56 -7.77
C THR A 6 16.50 -11.45 -8.46
N VAL A 7 17.10 -10.24 -8.58
CA VAL A 7 16.48 -9.10 -9.26
C VAL A 7 16.27 -9.40 -10.76
N LEU A 8 17.27 -9.96 -11.43
CA LEU A 8 17.16 -10.35 -12.84
C LEU A 8 16.07 -11.41 -13.04
N LEU A 9 16.06 -12.44 -12.19
CA LEU A 9 15.07 -13.51 -12.26
C LEU A 9 13.65 -12.99 -11.99
N ALA A 10 13.47 -12.12 -10.98
CA ALA A 10 12.18 -11.47 -10.72
C ALA A 10 11.71 -10.60 -11.90
N SER A 11 12.62 -9.85 -12.52
CA SER A 11 12.31 -9.01 -13.69
C SER A 11 11.85 -9.87 -14.89
N ILE A 12 12.53 -10.99 -15.14
CA ILE A 12 12.15 -11.95 -16.19
C ILE A 12 10.78 -12.57 -15.90
N ILE A 13 10.52 -12.96 -14.65
CA ILE A 13 9.21 -13.50 -14.24
C ILE A 13 8.10 -12.47 -14.49
N VAL A 14 8.29 -11.22 -14.06
CA VAL A 14 7.29 -10.15 -14.28
C VAL A 14 7.03 -9.93 -15.78
N LEU A 15 8.08 -9.94 -16.60
CA LEU A 15 7.95 -9.83 -18.06
C LEU A 15 7.16 -11.02 -18.64
N ALA A 16 7.50 -12.24 -18.22
CA ALA A 16 6.82 -13.46 -18.65
C ALA A 16 5.34 -13.45 -18.25
N LEU A 17 4.99 -13.00 -17.04
CA LEU A 17 3.60 -12.83 -16.60
C LEU A 17 2.86 -11.80 -17.45
N LYS A 18 3.50 -10.67 -17.77
CA LYS A 18 2.91 -9.64 -18.64
C LYS A 18 2.63 -10.17 -20.05
N LEU A 19 3.56 -10.95 -20.62
CA LEU A 19 3.39 -11.61 -21.91
C LEU A 19 2.31 -12.69 -21.88
N ALA A 20 2.28 -13.53 -20.82
CA ALA A 20 1.23 -14.52 -20.63
C ALA A 20 -0.16 -13.89 -20.53
N GLY A 21 -0.26 -12.69 -19.93
CA GLY A 21 -1.48 -11.89 -19.90
C GLY A 21 -2.02 -11.51 -21.28
N TYR A 22 -1.16 -11.35 -22.29
CA TYR A 22 -1.58 -11.07 -23.68
C TYR A 22 -2.31 -12.25 -24.31
N SER A 23 -2.00 -13.48 -23.88
CA SER A 23 -2.66 -14.70 -24.36
C SER A 23 -4.06 -14.90 -23.76
N VAL A 24 -4.48 -14.07 -22.80
CA VAL A 24 -5.78 -14.22 -22.12
C VAL A 24 -6.89 -13.59 -22.97
N PRO A 25 -7.95 -14.35 -23.35
CA PRO A 25 -9.02 -13.83 -24.18
C PRO A 25 -9.79 -12.68 -23.51
N ALA A 26 -10.02 -11.57 -24.22
CA ALA A 26 -10.77 -10.41 -23.72
C ALA A 26 -12.20 -10.76 -23.24
N ALA A 27 -12.80 -11.81 -23.78
CA ALA A 27 -14.11 -12.32 -23.37
C ALA A 27 -14.16 -12.77 -21.89
N TRP A 28 -13.01 -13.12 -21.29
CA TRP A 28 -12.92 -13.49 -19.86
C TRP A 28 -12.96 -12.30 -18.92
N PHE A 29 -12.75 -11.07 -19.42
CA PHE A 29 -12.82 -9.84 -18.64
C PHE A 29 -14.01 -8.95 -19.01
N ALA A 30 -14.76 -9.30 -20.06
CA ALA A 30 -15.95 -8.57 -20.47
C ALA A 30 -17.05 -8.63 -19.40
N GLY A 31 -17.56 -7.48 -18.95
CA GLY A 31 -18.68 -7.39 -18.01
C GLY A 31 -18.37 -6.55 -16.78
N GLU A 32 -19.35 -5.74 -16.39
CA GLU A 32 -19.21 -4.69 -15.37
C GLU A 32 -18.71 -5.23 -14.01
N ARG A 33 -19.15 -6.43 -13.61
CA ARG A 33 -18.70 -7.06 -12.35
C ARG A 33 -17.23 -7.45 -12.38
N ARG A 34 -16.72 -7.99 -13.49
CA ARG A 34 -15.32 -8.46 -13.59
C ARG A 34 -14.34 -7.29 -13.65
N SER A 35 -14.68 -6.24 -14.40
CA SER A 35 -13.88 -4.99 -14.44
C SER A 35 -13.77 -4.38 -13.04
N ARG A 36 -14.90 -4.25 -12.33
CA ARG A 36 -14.91 -3.66 -10.98
C ARG A 36 -14.06 -4.45 -9.99
N VAL A 37 -14.07 -5.79 -10.05
CA VAL A 37 -13.22 -6.62 -9.18
C VAL A 37 -11.74 -6.41 -9.47
N LEU A 38 -11.35 -6.33 -10.75
CA LEU A 38 -9.96 -6.06 -11.13
C LEU A 38 -9.48 -4.69 -10.64
N GLU A 39 -10.30 -3.66 -10.81
CA GLU A 39 -10.01 -2.30 -10.30
C GLU A 39 -9.86 -2.28 -8.77
N LEU A 40 -10.77 -2.96 -8.06
CA LEU A 40 -10.74 -3.05 -6.61
C LEU A 40 -9.57 -3.89 -6.10
N THR A 41 -9.04 -4.82 -6.89
CA THR A 41 -7.93 -5.68 -6.47
C THR A 41 -6.68 -4.85 -6.18
N THR A 42 -6.29 -3.93 -7.07
CA THR A 42 -5.14 -3.05 -6.83
C THR A 42 -5.34 -2.18 -5.58
N ILE A 43 -6.54 -1.63 -5.41
CA ILE A 43 -6.88 -0.81 -4.23
C ILE A 43 -6.81 -1.66 -2.96
N SER A 44 -7.32 -2.89 -2.98
CA SER A 44 -7.29 -3.80 -1.82
C SER A 44 -5.87 -4.21 -1.44
N LEU A 45 -5.00 -4.47 -2.42
CA LEU A 45 -3.60 -4.83 -2.17
C LEU A 45 -2.82 -3.66 -1.58
N LEU A 46 -3.01 -2.45 -2.12
CA LEU A 46 -2.41 -1.23 -1.56
C LEU A 46 -2.95 -0.90 -0.18
N ALA A 47 -4.25 -1.08 0.06
CA ALA A 47 -4.87 -0.88 1.37
C ALA A 47 -4.35 -1.90 2.40
N ALA A 48 -4.25 -3.18 2.02
CA ALA A 48 -3.67 -4.22 2.86
C ALA A 48 -2.20 -3.93 3.17
N LEU A 49 -1.42 -3.50 2.18
CA LEU A 49 -0.03 -3.09 2.37
C LEU A 49 0.09 -1.90 3.34
N ALA A 50 -0.78 -0.90 3.20
CA ALA A 50 -0.83 0.23 4.13
C ALA A 50 -1.22 -0.23 5.56
N ALA A 51 -2.18 -1.15 5.69
CA ALA A 51 -2.58 -1.71 6.98
C ALA A 51 -1.42 -2.48 7.64
N VAL A 52 -0.70 -3.32 6.88
CA VAL A 52 0.45 -4.08 7.40
C VAL A 52 1.60 -3.16 7.77
N GLN A 53 1.89 -2.12 6.98
CA GLN A 53 2.96 -1.16 7.29
C GLN A 53 2.64 -0.23 8.48
N THR A 54 1.35 -0.02 8.77
CA THR A 54 0.91 0.82 9.90
C THR A 54 0.81 0.04 11.20
N LEU A 55 0.30 -1.20 11.15
CA LEU A 55 0.05 -2.03 12.34
C LEU A 55 1.20 -3.01 12.64
N GLY A 56 1.97 -3.40 11.63
CA GLY A 56 3.03 -4.39 11.78
C GLY A 56 4.40 -3.78 12.07
N GLN A 57 5.07 -4.31 13.10
CA GLN A 57 6.52 -4.21 13.27
C GLN A 57 7.09 -5.63 13.41
N GLY A 58 7.59 -6.20 12.31
CA GLY A 58 8.06 -7.59 12.30
C GLY A 58 6.91 -8.58 12.52
N GLU A 59 7.02 -9.46 13.52
CA GLU A 59 5.94 -10.40 13.93
C GLU A 59 5.00 -9.82 15.01
N LEU A 60 5.28 -8.63 15.54
CA LEU A 60 4.50 -8.05 16.62
C LEU A 60 3.53 -6.98 16.10
N ILE A 61 2.28 -7.06 16.55
CA ILE A 61 1.30 -6.00 16.39
C ILE A 61 1.54 -5.01 17.53
N VAL A 62 2.12 -3.86 17.21
CA VAL A 62 2.37 -2.78 18.18
C VAL A 62 1.56 -1.57 17.77
N VAL A 63 0.76 -1.04 18.70
CA VAL A 63 0.04 0.22 18.50
C VAL A 63 1.03 1.38 18.71
N ASP A 64 1.89 1.61 17.72
CA ASP A 64 2.87 2.70 17.66
C ASP A 64 2.20 4.00 17.12
N ALA A 65 2.90 5.14 17.16
CA ALA A 65 2.50 6.45 16.63
C ALA A 65 2.03 6.44 15.17
N ARG A 66 2.27 5.35 14.44
CA ARG A 66 1.82 5.12 13.06
C ARG A 66 0.30 5.06 12.94
N VAL A 67 -0.39 4.49 13.94
CA VAL A 67 -1.86 4.33 13.95
C VAL A 67 -2.57 5.69 14.04
N PRO A 68 -2.30 6.55 15.05
CA PRO A 68 -2.91 7.87 15.12
C PRO A 68 -2.50 8.78 13.95
N ALA A 69 -1.26 8.69 13.46
CA ALA A 69 -0.83 9.44 12.27
C ALA A 69 -1.62 9.04 11.01
N MET A 70 -1.88 7.73 10.82
CA MET A 70 -2.71 7.23 9.73
C MET A 70 -4.18 7.66 9.89
N ALA A 71 -4.71 7.69 11.12
CA ALA A 71 -6.06 8.18 11.38
C ALA A 71 -6.22 9.66 10.99
N VAL A 72 -5.24 10.51 11.33
CA VAL A 72 -5.22 11.93 10.92
C VAL A 72 -5.15 12.05 9.40
N ALA A 73 -4.30 11.27 8.75
CA ALA A 73 -4.21 11.24 7.29
C ALA A 73 -5.56 10.91 6.63
N MET A 74 -6.23 9.87 7.15
CA MET A 74 -7.54 9.43 6.66
C MET A 74 -8.62 10.50 6.83
N LEU A 75 -8.64 11.19 7.98
CA LEU A 75 -9.58 12.30 8.24
C LEU A 75 -9.35 13.49 7.29
N MET A 76 -8.10 13.92 7.09
CA MET A 76 -7.79 15.03 6.18
C MET A 76 -8.06 14.68 4.71
N PHE A 77 -7.78 13.43 4.32
CA PHE A 77 -8.11 12.97 2.98
C PHE A 77 -9.62 12.92 2.73
N TRP A 78 -10.41 12.51 3.74
CA TRP A 78 -11.87 12.55 3.67
C TRP A 78 -12.41 13.98 3.54
N ALA A 79 -11.75 14.95 4.17
CA ALA A 79 -12.01 16.37 4.00
C ALA A 79 -11.56 16.94 2.64
N LYS A 80 -11.07 16.10 1.70
CA LYS A 80 -10.59 16.49 0.36
C LYS A 80 -9.42 17.49 0.38
N VAL A 81 -8.59 17.46 1.41
CA VAL A 81 -7.37 18.28 1.52
C VAL A 81 -6.33 17.82 0.48
N PRO A 82 -5.52 18.73 -0.14
CA PRO A 82 -4.45 18.34 -1.05
C PRO A 82 -3.49 17.32 -0.44
N PHE A 83 -3.17 16.28 -1.21
CA PHE A 83 -2.44 15.09 -0.75
C PHE A 83 -1.10 15.41 -0.04
N ILE A 84 -0.36 16.39 -0.55
CA ILE A 84 0.90 16.84 0.07
C ILE A 84 0.67 17.37 1.49
N VAL A 85 -0.39 18.12 1.72
CA VAL A 85 -0.72 18.67 3.05
C VAL A 85 -1.13 17.55 4.00
N VAL A 86 -1.84 16.53 3.50
CA VAL A 86 -2.17 15.31 4.27
C VAL A 86 -0.89 14.59 4.72
N ILE A 87 0.07 14.39 3.81
CA ILE A 87 1.35 13.73 4.14
C ILE A 87 2.11 14.51 5.20
N ILE A 88 2.23 15.83 5.04
CA ILE A 88 2.96 16.69 5.99
C ILE A 88 2.32 16.60 7.38
N ALA A 89 1.00 16.69 7.48
CA ALA A 89 0.30 16.58 8.76
C ALA A 89 0.48 15.19 9.41
N ALA A 90 0.38 14.11 8.62
CA ALA A 90 0.65 12.75 9.10
C ALA A 90 2.09 12.58 9.60
N ALA A 91 3.07 13.13 8.87
CA ALA A 91 4.47 13.09 9.28
C ALA A 91 4.71 13.89 10.57
N LEU A 92 4.11 15.08 10.69
CA LEU A 92 4.22 15.92 11.89
C LEU A 92 3.57 15.26 13.10
N THR A 93 2.40 14.63 12.94
CA THR A 93 1.75 13.89 14.05
C THR A 93 2.59 12.71 14.50
N ALA A 94 3.14 11.91 13.59
CA ALA A 94 4.06 10.82 13.94
C ALA A 94 5.33 11.32 14.64
N ALA A 95 5.91 12.42 14.16
CA ALA A 95 7.11 13.02 14.73
C ALA A 95 6.85 13.59 16.14
N ALA A 96 5.73 14.29 16.33
CA ALA A 96 5.34 14.85 17.62
C ALA A 96 5.09 13.74 18.66
N LEU A 97 4.39 12.67 18.28
CA LEU A 97 4.13 11.54 19.16
C LEU A 97 5.41 10.79 19.57
N ARG A 98 6.37 10.64 18.66
CA ARG A 98 7.70 10.11 19.00
C ARG A 98 8.50 11.05 19.89
N ALA A 99 8.47 12.35 19.63
CA ALA A 99 9.19 13.34 20.42
C ALA A 99 8.68 13.43 21.87
N LEU A 100 7.40 13.15 22.10
CA LEU A 100 6.78 13.12 23.43
C LEU A 100 7.02 11.81 24.19
N GLY A 101 7.73 10.83 23.61
CA GLY A 101 8.09 9.58 24.29
C GLY A 101 6.91 8.62 24.57
N LEU A 102 5.74 8.89 23.99
CA LEU A 102 4.52 8.09 24.16
C LEU A 102 4.45 6.86 23.25
N ALA A 103 5.38 6.73 22.30
CA ALA A 103 5.44 5.62 21.35
C ALA A 103 6.89 5.40 20.89
N GLY A 104 7.54 4.43 21.52
CA GLY A 104 8.87 3.91 21.17
C GLY A 104 8.79 2.40 21.03
#